data_AF-A0A1H8CCU9-F1
#
_entry.id   AF-A0A1H8CCU9-F1
#
_cell.length_a   1.000
_cell.length_b   1.000
_cell.length_c   1.000
_cell.angle_alpha   90.00
_cell.angle_beta   90.00
_cell.angle_gamma   90.00
#
_symmetry.space_group_name_H-M   'P 1'
#
loop_
_entity.id
_entity.type
_entity.pdbx_description
1 polymer ?
#
loop_
_entity_poly.entity_id
_entity_poly.type
_entity_poly.pdbx_seq_one_letter_code
_entity_poly.pdbx_strand_id
1 'polypeptide(L)' 'MEADAIDDYLRCKCGKIVCEIVEDKVIIKCRHCKRFVVIEAEQVKTIEYN' A
#
# COMPACT_ATOMS: atom_id res chain seq x y z
N MET A 1 15.45 -8.47 16.16
CA MET A 1 14.82 -7.20 15.76
C MET A 1 14.27 -7.45 14.39
N GLU A 2 12.99 -7.84 14.32
CA GLU A 2 12.32 -8.15 13.06
C GLU A 2 12.03 -6.81 12.39
N ALA A 3 12.68 -6.55 11.26
CA ALA A 3 12.35 -5.43 10.41
C ALA A 3 11.00 -5.76 9.79
N ASP A 4 9.97 -5.00 10.15
CA ASP A 4 8.62 -5.08 9.59
C ASP A 4 8.72 -5.22 8.06
N ALA A 5 8.32 -6.39 7.56
CA ALA A 5 8.48 -6.77 6.17
C ALA A 5 7.48 -5.99 5.33
N ILE A 6 7.93 -4.85 4.80
CA ILE A 6 7.19 -4.11 3.79
C ILE A 6 7.54 -4.77 2.47
N ASP A 7 6.59 -5.52 1.90
CA ASP A 7 6.82 -6.28 0.68
C ASP A 7 7.02 -5.34 -0.51
N ASP A 8 6.21 -4.27 -0.63
CA ASP A 8 6.34 -3.31 -1.73
C ASP A 8 5.58 -1.98 -1.51
N TYR A 9 5.95 -0.94 -2.28
CA TYR A 9 5.26 0.36 -2.32
C TYR A 9 4.83 0.74 -3.73
N LEU A 10 3.54 1.05 -3.91
CA LEU A 10 3.05 1.66 -5.13
C LEU A 10 3.22 3.18 -5.07
N ARG A 11 3.93 3.73 -6.05
CA ARG A 11 4.18 5.17 -6.16
C ARG A 11 3.40 5.79 -7.32
N CYS A 12 2.87 6.97 -7.06
CA CYS A 12 2.30 7.82 -8.08
C CYS A 12 3.42 8.36 -8.98
N LYS A 13 3.09 8.76 -10.22
CA LYS A 13 4.00 9.48 -11.14
C LYS A 13 4.65 10.74 -10.53
N CYS A 14 4.02 11.34 -9.51
CA CYS A 14 4.62 12.45 -8.74
C CYS A 14 5.66 12.04 -7.68
N GLY A 15 6.01 10.75 -7.59
CA GLY A 15 6.98 10.20 -6.64
C GLY A 15 6.42 9.89 -5.24
N LYS A 16 5.21 10.37 -4.93
CA LYS A 16 4.55 10.16 -3.63
C LYS A 16 3.91 8.77 -3.56
N ILE A 17 3.98 8.13 -2.38
CA ILE A 17 3.37 6.82 -2.10
C ILE A 17 1.85 6.91 -2.23
N VAL A 18 1.26 5.91 -2.89
CA VAL A 18 -0.18 5.70 -3.05
C VAL A 18 -0.64 4.67 -2.02
N CYS A 19 0.01 3.52 -2.02
CA CYS A 19 -0.26 2.45 -1.07
C CYS A 19 1.00 1.67 -0.74
N GLU A 20 0.91 0.96 0.37
CA GLU A 20 1.91 0.03 0.88
C GLU A 20 1.30 -1.36 0.88
N ILE A 21 2.08 -2.35 0.49
CA ILE A 21 1.69 -3.76 0.44
C ILE A 21 2.46 -4.46 1.55
N VAL A 22 1.72 -5.09 2.45
CA VAL A 22 2.26 -5.82 3.61
C VAL A 22 1.52 -7.14 3.70
N GLU A 23 2.20 -8.24 3.42
CA GLU A 23 1.64 -9.58 3.35
C GLU A 23 0.38 -9.61 2.44
N ASP A 24 -0.78 -9.96 3.00
CA ASP A 24 -2.08 -10.02 2.33
C ASP A 24 -2.90 -8.73 2.50
N LYS A 25 -2.23 -7.59 2.73
CA LYS A 25 -2.87 -6.31 3.00
C LYS A 25 -2.36 -5.21 2.09
N VAL A 26 -3.29 -4.38 1.66
CA VAL A 26 -3.01 -3.13 0.94
C VAL A 26 -3.44 -1.97 1.82
N ILE A 27 -2.48 -1.17 2.23
CA ILE A 27 -2.67 -0.03 3.12
C ILE A 27 -2.63 1.24 2.27
N ILE A 28 -3.76 1.93 2.18
CA ILE A 28 -3.91 3.16 1.41
C ILE A 28 -4.16 4.32 2.36
N LYS A 29 -3.30 5.34 2.33
CA LYS A 29 -3.53 6.58 3.09
C LYS A 29 -4.27 7.60 2.21
N CYS A 30 -5.52 7.89 2.56
CA CYS A 30 -6.29 8.90 1.85
C CYS A 30 -5.68 10.29 2.06
N ARG A 31 -5.34 10.99 0.98
CA ARG A 31 -4.72 12.34 1.07
C ARG A 31 -5.69 13.44 1.48
N HIS A 32 -6.99 13.22 1.29
CA HIS A 32 -8.02 14.20 1.64
C HIS A 32 -8.32 14.16 3.14
N CYS A 33 -8.72 13.00 3.67
CA CYS A 33 -9.13 12.87 5.06
C CYS A 33 -8.01 12.39 6.01
N LYS A 34 -6.84 12.02 5.47
CA LYS A 34 -5.70 11.46 6.22
C LYS A 34 -5.99 10.14 6.95
N ARG A 35 -7.13 9.50 6.68
CA ARG A 35 -7.48 8.18 7.22
C ARG A 35 -6.84 7.07 6.39
N PHE A 36 -6.67 5.91 6.99
CA PHE A 36 -6.19 4.71 6.34
C PHE A 36 -7.37 3.87 5.87
N VAL A 37 -7.26 3.35 4.65
CA VAL A 37 -8.10 2.28 4.12
C VAL A 37 -7.20 1.05 4.08
N VAL A 38 -7.63 0.00 4.78
CA VAL A 38 -6.93 -1.29 4.77
C VAL A 38 -7.81 -2.25 3.98
N ILE A 39 -7.23 -2.85 2.95
CA ILE A 39 -7.89 -3.86 2.13
C ILE A 39 -7.17 -5.17 2.42
N GLU A 40 -7.89 -6.14 2.98
CA GLU A 40 -7.40 -7.50 3.14
C GLU A 40 -7.70 -8.26 1.84
N ALA A 41 -6.66 -8.81 1.23
CA ALA A 41 -6.74 -9.54 -0.02
C ALA A 41 -5.69 -10.66 0.01
N GLU A 42 -6.16 -11.90 0.07
CA GLU A 42 -5.29 -13.07 0.03
C GLU A 42 -4.53 -13.13 -1.31
N GLN A 43 -3.19 -13.19 -1.24
CA GLN A 43 -2.30 -13.31 -2.39
C GLN A 43 -2.45 -12.15 -3.39
N VAL A 44 -2.16 -10.93 -2.96
CA VAL A 44 -2.10 -9.75 -3.84
C VAL A 44 -1.14 -10.02 -5.02
N LYS A 45 -1.69 -10.23 -6.22
CA LYS A 45 -0.87 -10.52 -7.42
C LYS A 45 -0.33 -9.28 -8.10
N THR A 46 -1.14 -8.23 -8.20
CA THR A 46 -0.82 -7.03 -8.97
C THR A 46 -1.64 -5.86 -8.46
N ILE A 47 -0.99 -4.69 -8.31
CA ILE A 47 -1.66 -3.42 -8.03
C ILE A 47 -1.10 -2.37 -8.98
N GLU A 48 -1.98 -1.66 -9.68
CA GLU A 48 -1.60 -0.65 -10.66
C GLU A 48 -2.20 0.72 -10.31
N TYR A 49 -1.43 1.77 -10.55
CA TYR A 49 -1.87 3.16 -10.40
C TYR A 49 -1.82 3.85 -11.77
N ASN A 50 -2.99 4.14 -12.35
CA ASN A 50 -3.13 4.77 -13.68
C ASN A 50 -3.02 6.30 -13.63
#